data_AF-A0A3N5NT89-F1
#
_entry.id   AF-A0A3N5NT89-F1
#
_cell.length_a   1.000
_cell.length_b   1.000
_cell.length_c   1.000
_cell.angle_alpha   90.00
_cell.angle_beta   90.00
_cell.angle_gamma   90.00
#
_symmetry.space_group_name_H-M   'P 1'
#
loop_
_entity.id
_entity.type
_entity.pdbx_description
1 polymer ?
#
loop_
_entity_poly.entity_id
_entity_poly.type
_entity_poly.pdbx_seq_one_letter_code
_entity_poly.pdbx_strand_id
1 'polypeptide(L)'
;MRRFCCALVVSIPILLTGACRARDDRPPPPAFRPTATVKDIMVSIIDPEADVLWNAVATIVSIEGTEEREPRTDEEWTTVQRSAIQLVEATNLLRVPGRLVARHGEKSENPRIELQPETIQKMIADDPVTWAALVDRLHDAAVPALNAVNAKNAQGLFDAGEKIENACEACHQHYWYPPQDAAAWKLEAAPTTPNPPEAPAQVSKGGAIKGHVRVKGPLPGNPVIRMGMDPMCAKLNAGKRPVQEIVAATADGSLANVFVSLEGSFPASPVPTEPVTIDQRACMYVPRVVGARVGQTVQVRNSDELLHNVHGLSAQANDFNFSQPKAGIVQQLQLKTPEIMLRVTCDVHRWMTAFVGVVNHPYFATSDVAGTYTIDNVPEGTYTIQAWHERYGVTTQKVRVTAGGTSTVDFAY
;
A
#
# COMPACT_ATOMS: atom_id res chain seq x y z
N MET A 1 80.79 -51.18 -61.60
CA MET A 1 82.15 -50.89 -61.10
C MET A 1 82.05 -50.40 -59.65
N ARG A 2 82.98 -50.84 -58.80
CA ARG A 2 83.15 -50.53 -57.37
C ARG A 2 82.90 -49.05 -57.02
N ARG A 3 82.39 -48.79 -55.81
CA ARG A 3 83.16 -48.23 -54.67
C ARG A 3 82.27 -48.00 -53.44
N PHE A 4 82.66 -48.63 -52.34
CA PHE A 4 82.25 -48.31 -50.97
C PHE A 4 82.88 -46.97 -50.54
N CYS A 5 82.14 -46.16 -49.79
CA CYS A 5 82.73 -45.17 -48.88
C CYS A 5 81.81 -45.01 -47.66
N CYS A 6 82.27 -45.50 -46.51
CA CYS A 6 81.69 -45.20 -45.20
C CYS A 6 81.97 -43.74 -44.83
N ALA A 7 80.95 -43.00 -44.41
CA ALA A 7 81.10 -41.74 -43.69
C ALA A 7 80.23 -41.79 -42.43
N LEU A 8 80.89 -41.62 -41.29
CA LEU A 8 80.33 -41.53 -39.93
C LEU A 8 79.30 -40.39 -39.87
N VAL A 9 78.06 -40.68 -39.44
CA VAL A 9 77.08 -39.65 -39.09
C VAL A 9 77.09 -39.46 -37.58
N VAL A 10 77.52 -38.28 -37.14
CA VAL A 10 77.43 -37.82 -35.75
C VAL A 10 75.96 -37.48 -35.46
N SER A 11 75.33 -38.25 -34.58
CA SER A 11 73.96 -38.01 -34.10
C SER A 11 73.94 -36.95 -33.01
N ILE A 12 73.52 -35.72 -33.36
CA ILE A 12 73.17 -34.65 -32.42
C ILE A 12 71.68 -34.80 -32.07
N PRO A 13 71.29 -34.92 -30.79
CA PRO A 13 69.88 -34.97 -30.42
C PRO A 13 69.27 -33.56 -30.55
N ILE A 14 68.35 -33.40 -31.50
CA ILE A 14 67.48 -32.23 -31.60
C ILE A 14 66.44 -32.33 -30.48
N LEU A 15 66.65 -31.56 -29.41
CA LEU A 15 65.62 -31.28 -28.41
C LEU A 15 64.54 -30.41 -29.05
N LEU A 16 63.44 -31.05 -29.48
CA LEU A 16 62.18 -30.38 -29.79
C LEU A 16 61.63 -29.78 -28.48
N THR A 17 61.93 -28.52 -28.22
CA THR A 17 61.20 -27.72 -27.24
C THR A 17 59.80 -27.44 -27.79
N GLY A 18 58.88 -28.37 -27.53
CA GLY A 18 57.45 -28.09 -27.67
C GLY A 18 57.10 -26.92 -26.77
N ALA A 19 56.93 -25.74 -27.36
CA ALA A 19 56.40 -24.57 -26.67
C ALA A 19 54.94 -24.87 -26.28
N CYS A 20 54.74 -25.39 -25.07
CA CYS A 20 53.44 -25.42 -24.42
C CYS A 20 52.98 -23.97 -24.24
N ARG A 21 52.18 -23.45 -25.18
CA ARG A 21 51.27 -22.35 -24.85
C ARG A 21 50.30 -22.92 -23.81
N ALA A 22 50.56 -22.63 -22.54
CA ALA A 22 49.59 -22.85 -21.48
C ALA A 22 48.27 -22.22 -21.96
N ARG A 23 47.21 -23.03 -22.06
CA ARG A 23 45.86 -22.48 -22.21
C ARG A 23 45.62 -21.61 -20.99
N ASP A 24 45.19 -20.38 -21.24
CA ASP A 24 44.76 -19.52 -20.16
C ASP A 24 43.42 -20.06 -19.66
N ASP A 25 43.49 -20.99 -18.70
CA ASP A 25 42.33 -21.65 -18.10
C ASP A 25 41.59 -20.73 -17.10
N ARG A 26 41.90 -19.43 -17.10
CA ARG A 26 41.17 -18.46 -16.28
C ARG A 26 39.74 -18.30 -16.83
N PRO A 27 38.71 -18.40 -15.98
CA PRO A 27 37.34 -18.14 -16.42
C PRO A 27 37.24 -16.70 -16.96
N PRO A 28 36.44 -16.48 -18.03
CA PRO A 28 36.27 -15.14 -18.58
C PRO A 28 35.73 -14.20 -17.49
N PRO A 29 36.12 -12.90 -17.52
CA PRO A 29 35.58 -11.94 -16.57
C PRO A 29 34.06 -11.88 -16.69
N PRO A 30 33.34 -11.62 -15.58
CA PRO A 30 31.88 -11.54 -15.62
C PRO A 30 31.44 -10.43 -16.56
N ALA A 31 30.40 -10.70 -17.36
CA ALA A 31 29.90 -9.78 -18.39
C ALA A 31 29.33 -8.47 -17.80
N PHE A 32 28.92 -8.50 -16.53
CA PHE A 32 28.34 -7.36 -15.84
C PHE A 32 28.97 -7.16 -14.46
N ARG A 33 28.91 -5.92 -13.97
CA ARG A 33 29.37 -5.52 -12.63
C ARG A 33 28.22 -4.85 -11.89
N PRO A 34 27.25 -5.61 -11.35
CA PRO A 34 26.10 -5.02 -10.66
C PRO A 34 26.56 -4.31 -9.37
N THR A 35 26.25 -3.01 -9.27
CA THR A 35 26.51 -2.20 -8.06
C THR A 35 25.28 -2.10 -7.17
N ALA A 36 24.13 -1.75 -7.77
CA ALA A 36 22.86 -1.63 -7.07
C ALA A 36 22.20 -3.00 -6.86
N THR A 37 21.42 -3.13 -5.80
CA THR A 37 20.62 -4.33 -5.50
C THR A 37 19.30 -4.31 -6.26
N VAL A 38 18.54 -5.42 -6.24
CA VAL A 38 17.15 -5.45 -6.74
C VAL A 38 16.32 -4.41 -5.99
N LYS A 39 16.42 -4.36 -4.66
CA LYS A 39 15.73 -3.38 -3.82
C LYS A 39 16.06 -1.94 -4.22
N ASP A 40 17.35 -1.62 -4.41
CA ASP A 40 17.77 -0.29 -4.84
C ASP A 40 17.11 0.11 -6.18
N ILE A 41 17.03 -0.82 -7.15
CA ILE A 41 16.40 -0.55 -8.46
C ILE A 41 14.89 -0.38 -8.32
N MET A 42 14.23 -1.23 -7.53
CA MET A 42 12.79 -1.17 -7.31
C MET A 42 12.40 0.19 -6.70
N VAL A 43 13.03 0.56 -5.59
CA VAL A 43 12.67 1.77 -4.83
C VAL A 43 13.16 3.05 -5.50
N SER A 44 14.31 3.02 -6.19
CA SER A 44 14.92 4.25 -6.72
C SER A 44 14.59 4.51 -8.19
N ILE A 45 14.06 3.53 -8.92
CA ILE A 45 13.82 3.64 -10.37
C ILE A 45 12.44 3.09 -10.74
N ILE A 46 12.12 1.83 -10.46
CA ILE A 46 10.89 1.23 -11.00
C ILE A 46 9.63 1.86 -10.38
N ASP A 47 9.56 1.93 -9.06
CA ASP A 47 8.41 2.47 -8.31
C ASP A 47 8.13 3.96 -8.63
N PRO A 48 9.11 4.88 -8.50
CA PRO A 48 8.85 6.30 -8.78
C PRO A 48 8.47 6.57 -10.25
N GLU A 49 8.99 5.81 -11.20
CA GLU A 49 8.68 6.03 -12.63
C GLU A 49 7.31 5.46 -12.99
N ALA A 50 6.87 4.38 -12.35
CA ALA A 50 5.48 3.89 -12.43
C ALA A 50 4.49 4.92 -11.88
N ASP A 51 4.81 5.56 -10.75
CA ASP A 51 4.01 6.64 -10.17
C ASP A 51 3.84 7.82 -11.13
N VAL A 52 4.88 8.23 -11.85
CA VAL A 52 4.76 9.31 -12.84
C VAL A 52 3.75 8.94 -13.94
N LEU A 53 3.79 7.69 -14.44
CA LEU A 53 2.87 7.21 -15.47
C LEU A 53 1.42 7.18 -14.99
N TRP A 54 1.18 6.67 -13.77
CA TRP A 54 -0.16 6.61 -13.19
C TRP A 54 -0.72 8.00 -12.87
N ASN A 55 0.12 8.92 -12.39
CA ASN A 55 -0.30 10.28 -12.05
C ASN A 55 -0.51 11.17 -13.28
N ALA A 56 0.08 10.83 -14.43
CA ALA A 56 -0.05 11.58 -15.67
C ALA A 56 -1.46 11.52 -16.27
N VAL A 57 -2.21 10.43 -16.04
CA VAL A 57 -3.54 10.22 -16.63
C VAL A 57 -4.58 9.75 -15.62
N ALA A 58 -5.64 10.54 -15.40
CA ALA A 58 -6.70 10.19 -14.47
C ALA A 58 -8.02 10.89 -14.82
N THR A 59 -9.13 10.17 -14.68
CA THR A 59 -10.46 10.78 -14.69
C THR A 59 -10.80 11.25 -13.28
N ILE A 60 -11.00 12.55 -13.11
CA ILE A 60 -11.34 13.19 -11.84
C ILE A 60 -12.82 13.59 -11.88
N VAL A 61 -13.61 13.10 -10.93
CA VAL A 61 -15.02 13.47 -10.79
C VAL A 61 -15.17 14.40 -9.60
N SER A 62 -15.70 15.60 -9.84
CA SER A 62 -16.02 16.61 -8.83
C SER A 62 -17.49 17.02 -8.93
N ILE A 63 -17.92 17.89 -8.01
CA ILE A 63 -19.24 18.53 -8.09
C ILE A 63 -19.40 19.44 -9.32
N GLU A 64 -18.29 19.93 -9.89
CA GLU A 64 -18.28 20.82 -11.06
C GLU A 64 -18.37 20.04 -12.38
N GLY A 65 -18.09 18.73 -12.35
CA GLY A 65 -18.15 17.86 -13.50
C GLY A 65 -17.08 16.78 -13.49
N THR A 66 -16.83 16.17 -14.65
CA THR A 66 -15.73 15.24 -14.86
C THR A 66 -14.61 15.96 -15.60
N GLU A 67 -13.40 15.94 -15.05
CA GLU A 67 -12.17 16.40 -15.68
C GLU A 67 -11.32 15.19 -16.06
N GLU A 68 -10.84 15.16 -17.30
CA GLU A 68 -9.77 14.23 -17.70
C GLU A 68 -8.41 14.92 -17.49
N ARG A 69 -7.61 14.34 -16.61
CA ARG A 69 -6.20 14.71 -16.44
C ARG A 69 -5.40 13.95 -17.48
N GLU A 70 -4.63 14.68 -18.26
CA GLU A 70 -3.70 14.16 -19.26
C GLU A 70 -2.58 15.20 -19.51
N PRO A 71 -1.39 14.79 -20.01
CA PRO A 71 -0.37 15.73 -20.45
C PRO A 71 -0.90 16.57 -21.63
N ARG A 72 -0.79 17.89 -21.54
CA ARG A 72 -1.31 18.85 -22.53
C ARG A 72 -0.21 19.51 -23.35
N THR A 73 1.00 19.57 -22.82
CA THR A 73 2.16 20.20 -23.50
C THR A 73 3.19 19.17 -23.93
N ASP A 74 4.02 19.54 -24.91
CA ASP A 74 5.14 18.71 -25.35
C ASP A 74 6.15 18.44 -24.23
N GLU A 75 6.33 19.39 -23.30
CA GLU A 75 7.19 19.25 -22.13
C GLU A 75 6.64 18.24 -21.12
N GLU A 76 5.33 18.27 -20.85
CA GLU A 76 4.67 17.29 -19.99
C GLU A 76 4.74 15.88 -20.62
N TRP A 77 4.44 15.76 -21.92
CA TRP A 77 4.59 14.49 -22.65
C TRP A 77 6.04 13.99 -22.62
N THR A 78 7.02 14.87 -22.78
CA THR A 78 8.45 14.52 -22.71
C THR A 78 8.83 14.04 -21.30
N THR A 79 8.26 14.64 -20.25
CA THR A 79 8.49 14.21 -18.87
C THR A 79 7.98 12.79 -18.65
N VAL A 80 6.73 12.51 -19.05
CA VAL A 80 6.16 11.16 -18.96
C VAL A 80 6.93 10.17 -19.84
N GLN A 81 7.43 10.61 -21.00
CA GLN A 81 8.23 9.77 -21.90
C GLN A 81 9.54 9.32 -21.25
N ARG A 82 10.23 10.22 -20.55
CA ARG A 82 11.47 9.87 -19.82
C ARG A 82 11.19 8.79 -18.79
N SER A 83 10.14 8.95 -17.99
CA SER A 83 9.71 7.96 -17.01
C SER A 83 9.30 6.62 -17.65
N ALA A 84 8.56 6.65 -18.76
CA ALA A 84 8.21 5.45 -19.50
C ALA A 84 9.45 4.67 -19.97
N ILE A 85 10.45 5.37 -20.51
CA ILE A 85 11.72 4.78 -20.94
C ILE A 85 12.46 4.20 -19.73
N GLN A 86 12.55 4.95 -18.63
CA GLN A 86 13.24 4.51 -17.42
C GLN A 86 12.57 3.26 -16.83
N LEU A 87 11.24 3.21 -16.76
CA LEU A 87 10.51 2.04 -16.29
C LEU A 87 10.78 0.82 -17.17
N VAL A 88 10.64 0.96 -18.50
CA VAL A 88 10.84 -0.14 -19.45
C VAL A 88 12.28 -0.66 -19.40
N GLU A 89 13.28 0.22 -19.37
CA GLU A 89 14.68 -0.18 -19.38
C GLU A 89 15.19 -0.64 -18.01
N ALA A 90 14.61 -0.16 -16.92
CA ALA A 90 14.99 -0.57 -15.57
C ALA A 90 14.68 -2.04 -15.29
N THR A 91 13.65 -2.62 -15.93
CA THR A 91 13.36 -4.06 -15.81
C THR A 91 14.52 -4.92 -16.31
N ASN A 92 15.24 -4.48 -17.36
CA ASN A 92 16.45 -5.15 -17.85
C ASN A 92 17.55 -5.19 -16.79
N LEU A 93 17.61 -4.19 -15.90
CA LEU A 93 18.59 -4.16 -14.82
C LEU A 93 18.34 -5.29 -13.80
N LEU A 94 17.08 -5.71 -13.59
CA LEU A 94 16.71 -6.82 -12.71
C LEU A 94 17.18 -8.18 -13.24
N ARG A 95 17.46 -8.30 -14.55
CA ARG A 95 17.96 -9.51 -15.21
C ARG A 95 19.47 -9.71 -15.11
N VAL A 96 20.21 -8.70 -14.65
CA VAL A 96 21.68 -8.75 -14.62
C VAL A 96 22.16 -9.87 -13.68
N PRO A 97 22.91 -10.88 -14.19
CA PRO A 97 23.39 -11.98 -13.36
C PRO A 97 24.27 -11.52 -12.21
N GLY A 98 24.15 -12.21 -11.07
CA GLY A 98 24.96 -11.92 -9.87
C GLY A 98 24.50 -10.68 -9.09
N ARG A 99 23.36 -10.07 -9.45
CA ARG A 99 22.77 -8.99 -8.66
C ARG A 99 22.19 -9.53 -7.35
N LEU A 100 22.52 -8.87 -6.25
CA LEU A 100 21.96 -9.17 -4.93
C LEU A 100 20.57 -8.58 -4.78
N VAL A 101 19.68 -9.28 -4.06
CA VAL A 101 18.34 -8.76 -3.75
C VAL A 101 18.41 -7.51 -2.87
N ALA A 102 19.22 -7.57 -1.81
CA ALA A 102 19.53 -6.45 -0.91
C ALA A 102 21.00 -6.51 -0.49
N ARG A 103 21.48 -5.50 0.24
CA ARG A 103 22.87 -5.49 0.75
C ARG A 103 23.03 -6.57 1.81
N HIS A 104 24.26 -7.01 2.03
CA HIS A 104 24.52 -8.05 3.03
C HIS A 104 24.10 -7.58 4.44
N GLY A 105 23.24 -8.37 5.10
CA GLY A 105 22.71 -8.07 6.43
C GLY A 105 21.58 -7.04 6.45
N GLU A 106 21.17 -6.53 5.29
CA GLU A 106 19.99 -5.68 5.17
C GLU A 106 18.72 -6.51 5.34
N LYS A 107 17.79 -6.02 6.16
CA LYS A 107 16.50 -6.69 6.40
C LYS A 107 15.41 -6.05 5.57
N SER A 108 14.32 -6.81 5.40
CA SER A 108 13.07 -6.25 4.91
C SER A 108 12.63 -5.08 5.81
N GLU A 109 12.00 -4.08 5.21
CA GLU A 109 11.51 -2.89 5.92
C GLU A 109 10.32 -3.24 6.81
N ASN A 110 9.52 -4.22 6.38
CA ASN A 110 8.48 -4.80 7.19
C ASN A 110 8.53 -6.34 7.23
N PRO A 111 9.36 -6.93 8.12
CA PRO A 111 9.56 -8.38 8.24
C PRO A 111 8.30 -9.22 8.52
N ARG A 112 7.17 -8.58 8.83
CA ARG A 112 5.89 -9.25 9.10
C ARG A 112 5.08 -9.52 7.82
N ILE A 113 5.32 -8.75 6.76
CA ILE A 113 4.56 -8.82 5.51
C ILE A 113 5.46 -8.99 4.28
N GLU A 114 6.77 -8.89 4.44
CA GLU A 114 7.74 -9.09 3.37
C GLU A 114 8.71 -10.21 3.75
N LEU A 115 9.04 -11.03 2.77
CA LEU A 115 10.08 -12.02 2.91
C LEU A 115 11.43 -11.34 3.18
N GLN A 116 12.27 -12.00 3.98
CA GLN A 116 13.62 -11.51 4.19
C GLN A 116 14.40 -11.56 2.87
N PRO A 117 15.27 -10.57 2.57
CA PRO A 117 16.01 -10.53 1.32
C PRO A 117 16.80 -11.81 1.02
N GLU A 118 17.33 -12.49 2.04
CA GLU A 118 18.02 -13.77 1.88
C GLU A 118 17.08 -14.89 1.40
N THR A 119 15.83 -14.89 1.85
CA THR A 119 14.80 -15.83 1.39
C THR A 119 14.48 -15.58 -0.08
N ILE A 120 14.26 -14.32 -0.47
CA ILE A 120 13.98 -13.93 -1.85
C ILE A 120 15.17 -14.28 -2.75
N GLN A 121 16.40 -13.99 -2.29
CA GLN A 121 17.63 -14.31 -3.01
C GLN A 121 17.75 -15.80 -3.27
N LYS A 122 17.38 -16.63 -2.29
CA LYS A 122 17.33 -18.07 -2.44
C LYS A 122 16.25 -18.52 -3.43
N MET A 123 15.04 -17.97 -3.35
CA MET A 123 13.96 -18.31 -4.28
C MET A 123 14.33 -18.01 -5.73
N ILE A 124 14.97 -16.86 -5.99
CA ILE A 124 15.48 -16.51 -7.33
C ILE A 124 16.58 -17.47 -7.79
N ALA A 125 17.48 -17.88 -6.88
CA ALA A 125 18.53 -18.82 -7.20
C ALA A 125 17.99 -20.24 -7.48
N ASP A 126 16.93 -20.64 -6.78
CA ASP A 126 16.27 -21.94 -6.92
C ASP A 126 15.41 -22.00 -8.20
N ASP A 127 14.76 -20.90 -8.60
CA ASP A 127 13.96 -20.80 -9.83
C ASP A 127 14.24 -19.49 -10.61
N PRO A 128 15.37 -19.43 -11.32
CA PRO A 128 15.74 -18.26 -12.12
C PRO A 128 14.85 -18.09 -13.36
N VAL A 129 14.13 -19.14 -13.79
CA VAL A 129 13.26 -19.12 -14.96
C VAL A 129 11.98 -18.36 -14.66
N THR A 130 11.35 -18.63 -13.52
CA THR A 130 10.16 -17.89 -13.07
C THR A 130 10.49 -16.42 -12.78
N TRP A 131 11.65 -16.14 -12.17
CA TRP A 131 12.12 -14.76 -11.96
C TRP A 131 12.24 -14.02 -13.29
N ALA A 132 12.94 -14.62 -14.24
CA ALA A 132 13.11 -14.10 -15.60
C ALA A 132 11.76 -13.79 -16.27
N ALA A 133 10.81 -14.73 -16.22
CA ALA A 133 9.50 -14.58 -16.83
C ALA A 133 8.65 -13.46 -16.20
N LEU A 134 8.70 -13.30 -14.88
CA LEU A 134 7.96 -12.23 -14.18
C LEU A 134 8.57 -10.85 -14.45
N VAL A 135 9.90 -10.76 -14.54
CA VAL A 135 10.58 -9.52 -14.97
C VAL A 135 10.24 -9.17 -16.42
N ASP A 136 10.25 -10.15 -17.33
CA ASP A 136 9.89 -9.93 -18.75
C ASP A 136 8.43 -9.49 -18.86
N ARG A 137 7.54 -10.06 -18.06
CA ARG A 137 6.13 -9.63 -18.00
C ARG A 137 5.98 -8.16 -17.61
N LEU A 138 6.79 -7.65 -16.67
CA LEU A 138 6.78 -6.22 -16.30
C LEU A 138 7.31 -5.34 -17.44
N HIS A 139 8.38 -5.76 -18.11
CA HIS A 139 8.89 -5.08 -19.30
C HIS A 139 7.80 -4.97 -20.38
N ASP A 140 7.22 -6.11 -20.75
CA ASP A 140 6.19 -6.21 -21.78
C ASP A 140 4.93 -5.41 -21.42
N ALA A 141 4.58 -5.33 -20.13
CA ALA A 141 3.46 -4.53 -19.65
C ALA A 141 3.72 -3.02 -19.73
N ALA A 142 4.98 -2.59 -19.57
CA ALA A 142 5.38 -1.18 -19.64
C ALA A 142 5.56 -0.67 -21.09
N VAL A 143 5.89 -1.54 -22.04
CA VAL A 143 6.06 -1.17 -23.47
C VAL A 143 4.81 -0.48 -24.06
N PRO A 144 3.57 -0.94 -23.85
CA PRO A 144 2.37 -0.22 -24.25
C PRO A 144 2.27 1.21 -23.71
N ALA A 145 2.73 1.46 -22.49
CA ALA A 145 2.73 2.81 -21.92
C ALA A 145 3.71 3.71 -22.66
N LEU A 146 4.93 3.23 -22.93
CA LEU A 146 5.91 3.96 -23.74
C LEU A 146 5.38 4.24 -25.16
N ASN A 147 4.74 3.26 -25.79
CA ASN A 147 4.13 3.44 -27.11
C ASN A 147 3.00 4.48 -27.08
N ALA A 148 2.14 4.44 -26.06
CA ALA A 148 1.07 5.41 -25.89
C ALA A 148 1.61 6.83 -25.66
N VAL A 149 2.68 6.97 -24.87
CA VAL A 149 3.35 8.23 -24.60
C VAL A 149 4.01 8.80 -25.87
N ASN A 150 4.71 7.97 -26.63
CA ASN A 150 5.28 8.36 -27.93
C ASN A 150 4.22 8.84 -28.92
N ALA A 151 3.01 8.25 -28.86
CA ALA A 151 1.87 8.62 -29.67
C ALA A 151 1.04 9.78 -29.08
N LYS A 152 1.40 10.31 -27.90
CA LYS A 152 0.60 11.27 -27.12
C LYS A 152 -0.85 10.82 -26.92
N ASN A 153 -1.04 9.51 -26.67
CA ASN A 153 -2.33 8.87 -26.50
C ASN A 153 -2.63 8.68 -25.00
N ALA A 154 -3.38 9.61 -24.41
CA ALA A 154 -3.71 9.58 -22.99
C ALA A 154 -4.55 8.35 -22.59
N GLN A 155 -5.53 7.96 -23.41
CA GLN A 155 -6.32 6.75 -23.15
C GLN A 155 -5.45 5.49 -23.21
N GLY A 156 -4.55 5.40 -24.19
CA GLY A 156 -3.61 4.28 -24.29
C GLY A 156 -2.67 4.20 -23.09
N LEU A 157 -2.24 5.35 -22.55
CA LEU A 157 -1.42 5.42 -21.34
C LEU A 157 -2.25 5.01 -20.11
N PHE A 158 -3.52 5.43 -20.04
CA PHE A 158 -4.45 5.04 -19.00
C PHE A 158 -4.61 3.52 -19.00
N ASP A 159 -4.92 2.91 -20.14
CA ASP A 159 -5.09 1.46 -20.28
C ASP A 159 -3.80 0.68 -19.98
N ALA A 160 -2.63 1.25 -20.31
CA ALA A 160 -1.35 0.62 -20.02
C ALA A 160 -1.01 0.62 -18.52
N GLY A 161 -1.43 1.63 -17.77
CA GLY A 161 -1.22 1.70 -16.32
C GLY A 161 -1.80 0.49 -15.57
N GLU A 162 -2.94 -0.02 -16.04
CA GLU A 162 -3.57 -1.24 -15.51
C GLU A 162 -2.72 -2.50 -15.76
N LYS A 163 -2.06 -2.60 -16.93
CA LYS A 163 -1.18 -3.74 -17.26
C LYS A 163 0.10 -3.74 -16.42
N ILE A 164 0.68 -2.57 -16.21
CA ILE A 164 1.88 -2.38 -15.38
C ILE A 164 1.59 -2.84 -13.95
N GLU A 165 0.48 -2.37 -13.38
CA GLU A 165 0.05 -2.76 -12.03
C GLU A 165 -0.06 -4.28 -11.85
N ASN A 166 -0.69 -4.96 -12.82
CA ASN A 166 -0.80 -6.42 -12.81
C ASN A 166 0.54 -7.14 -12.85
N ALA A 167 1.51 -6.61 -13.60
CA ALA A 167 2.82 -7.22 -13.70
C ALA A 167 3.64 -7.01 -12.41
N CYS A 168 3.53 -5.82 -11.79
CA CYS A 168 4.10 -5.55 -10.47
C CYS A 168 3.55 -6.54 -9.43
N GLU A 169 2.22 -6.69 -9.36
CA GLU A 169 1.57 -7.55 -8.38
C GLU A 169 1.93 -9.03 -8.56
N ALA A 170 1.93 -9.53 -9.81
CA ALA A 170 2.28 -10.92 -10.09
C ALA A 170 3.69 -11.27 -9.59
N CYS A 171 4.64 -10.33 -9.66
CA CYS A 171 5.99 -10.52 -9.14
C CYS A 171 6.02 -10.43 -7.61
N HIS A 172 5.35 -9.41 -7.04
CA HIS A 172 5.35 -9.17 -5.59
C HIS A 172 4.64 -10.28 -4.80
N GLN A 173 3.56 -10.85 -5.33
CA GLN A 173 2.90 -12.01 -4.71
C GLN A 173 3.78 -13.25 -4.68
N HIS A 174 4.67 -13.39 -5.66
CA HIS A 174 5.54 -14.56 -5.74
C HIS A 174 6.81 -14.40 -4.89
N TYR A 175 7.39 -13.20 -4.83
CA TYR A 175 8.71 -12.99 -4.24
C TYR A 175 8.73 -12.04 -3.04
N TRP A 176 7.79 -11.12 -2.91
CA TRP A 176 7.82 -10.10 -1.86
C TRP A 176 6.99 -10.54 -0.65
N TYR A 177 5.74 -10.95 -0.86
CA TYR A 177 4.84 -11.33 0.21
C TYR A 177 5.07 -12.79 0.65
N PRO A 178 4.98 -13.10 1.96
CA PRO A 178 5.07 -14.47 2.42
C PRO A 178 3.94 -15.33 1.81
N PRO A 179 4.20 -16.61 1.47
CA PRO A 179 3.16 -17.52 1.01
C PRO A 179 2.00 -17.54 2.01
N GLN A 180 0.76 -17.52 1.51
CA GLN A 180 -0.45 -17.55 2.34
C GLN A 180 -0.66 -18.95 2.96
N ASP A 181 0.18 -19.31 3.93
CA ASP A 181 -0.06 -20.48 4.76
C ASP A 181 -1.04 -20.10 5.88
N ALA A 182 -2.31 -20.44 5.69
CA ALA A 182 -3.38 -20.32 6.69
C ALA A 182 -3.12 -21.10 8.01
N ALA A 183 -1.95 -21.72 8.17
CA ALA A 183 -1.60 -22.61 9.28
C ALA A 183 -0.60 -22.00 10.30
N ALA A 184 -0.05 -20.80 10.06
CA ALA A 184 0.96 -20.21 10.93
C ALA A 184 0.42 -19.46 12.18
N TRP A 185 -0.89 -19.38 12.36
CA TRP A 185 -1.51 -18.74 13.54
C TRP A 185 -2.22 -19.76 14.43
N LYS A 186 -1.43 -20.59 15.12
CA LYS A 186 -1.95 -21.26 16.31
C LYS A 186 -1.97 -20.24 17.45
N LEU A 187 -3.19 -19.87 17.82
CA LEU A 187 -3.54 -19.11 19.01
C LEU A 187 -3.04 -19.84 20.26
N GLU A 188 -2.10 -19.28 21.00
CA GLU A 188 -1.93 -19.63 22.41
C GLU A 188 -2.83 -18.72 23.25
N ALA A 189 -3.76 -19.33 23.99
CA ALA A 189 -4.64 -18.62 24.90
C ALA A 189 -3.89 -18.22 26.17
N ALA A 190 -3.95 -16.95 26.53
CA ALA A 190 -3.50 -16.47 27.84
C ALA A 190 -4.61 -16.65 28.91
N PRO A 191 -4.25 -16.84 30.20
CA PRO A 191 -5.20 -17.26 31.23
C PRO A 191 -6.11 -16.11 31.68
N THR A 192 -7.39 -16.40 31.83
CA THR A 192 -8.40 -15.51 32.41
C THR A 192 -8.44 -15.68 33.93
N THR A 193 -8.06 -14.65 34.69
CA THR A 193 -8.58 -14.44 36.05
C THR A 193 -9.43 -13.17 36.07
N PRO A 194 -10.70 -13.22 36.54
CA PRO A 194 -11.53 -12.03 36.66
C PRO A 194 -11.05 -11.16 37.83
N ASN A 195 -10.88 -9.86 37.60
CA ASN A 195 -10.79 -8.89 38.70
C ASN A 195 -12.21 -8.55 39.21
N PRO A 196 -12.37 -8.28 40.52
CA PRO A 196 -13.65 -7.93 41.11
C PRO A 196 -14.15 -6.55 40.62
N PRO A 197 -15.48 -6.31 40.64
CA PRO A 197 -16.08 -5.11 40.08
C PRO A 197 -15.81 -3.88 40.96
N GLU A 198 -15.26 -2.83 40.35
CA GLU A 198 -15.11 -1.51 40.96
C GLU A 198 -16.44 -0.75 40.92
N ALA A 199 -16.73 0.01 41.98
CA ALA A 199 -18.00 0.67 42.23
C ALA A 199 -18.35 1.76 41.17
N PRO A 200 -19.65 2.01 40.91
CA PRO A 200 -20.06 3.00 39.91
C PRO A 200 -19.71 4.43 40.34
N ALA A 201 -18.87 5.09 39.55
CA ALA A 201 -18.61 6.52 39.69
C ALA A 201 -19.88 7.32 39.39
N GLN A 202 -20.19 8.30 40.25
CA GLN A 202 -21.33 9.19 40.09
C GLN A 202 -21.24 9.98 38.78
N VAL A 203 -22.29 9.89 37.96
CA VAL A 203 -22.39 10.58 36.68
C VAL A 203 -22.82 12.03 36.93
N SER A 204 -21.86 12.96 36.91
CA SER A 204 -22.18 14.35 36.62
C SER A 204 -22.69 14.41 35.17
N LYS A 205 -23.73 15.21 34.88
CA LYS A 205 -24.18 15.41 33.50
C LYS A 205 -23.06 16.08 32.71
N GLY A 206 -22.32 15.30 31.92
CA GLY A 206 -21.31 15.83 31.00
C GLY A 206 -21.94 16.83 30.01
N GLY A 207 -21.13 17.74 29.49
CA GLY A 207 -21.53 18.60 28.38
C GLY A 207 -21.44 17.88 27.03
N ALA A 208 -21.83 18.57 25.97
CA ALA A 208 -21.72 18.10 24.59
C ALA A 208 -20.82 19.05 23.78
N ILE A 209 -20.07 18.51 22.83
CA ILE A 209 -19.37 19.27 21.80
C ILE A 209 -20.06 18.97 20.48
N LYS A 210 -20.50 20.01 19.78
CA LYS A 210 -21.07 19.90 18.44
C LYS A 210 -20.25 20.74 17.48
N GLY A 211 -20.28 20.39 16.21
CA GLY A 211 -19.61 21.20 15.23
C GLY A 211 -19.85 20.76 13.82
N HIS A 212 -19.35 21.58 12.92
CA HIS A 212 -19.40 21.37 11.50
C HIS A 212 -17.99 21.42 10.90
N VAL A 213 -17.67 20.49 10.00
CA VAL A 213 -16.42 20.47 9.26
C VAL A 213 -16.66 20.83 7.80
N ARG A 214 -15.84 21.70 7.24
CA ARG A 214 -15.92 22.12 5.84
C ARG A 214 -14.56 22.26 5.16
N VAL A 215 -14.54 22.21 3.84
CA VAL A 215 -13.42 22.62 3.00
C VAL A 215 -13.68 24.05 2.50
N LYS A 216 -12.68 24.92 2.58
CA LYS A 216 -12.74 26.27 1.99
C LYS A 216 -12.18 26.28 0.58
N GLY A 217 -12.79 27.10 -0.27
CA GLY A 217 -12.33 27.28 -1.65
C GLY A 217 -12.77 26.14 -2.59
N PRO A 218 -12.06 25.97 -3.72
CA PRO A 218 -12.42 24.95 -4.71
C PRO A 218 -12.40 23.55 -4.12
N LEU A 219 -13.49 22.79 -4.33
CA LEU A 219 -13.58 21.41 -3.87
C LEU A 219 -12.84 20.50 -4.87
N PRO A 220 -11.76 19.82 -4.45
CA PRO A 220 -11.07 18.93 -5.36
C PRO A 220 -11.94 17.71 -5.67
N GLY A 221 -11.91 17.25 -6.91
CA GLY A 221 -12.55 16.00 -7.28
C GLY A 221 -11.84 14.76 -6.73
N ASN A 222 -12.49 13.62 -6.95
CA ASN A 222 -11.99 12.29 -6.62
C ASN A 222 -11.69 11.52 -7.91
N PRO A 223 -10.54 10.81 -7.98
CA PRO A 223 -10.25 9.98 -9.13
C PRO A 223 -11.23 8.80 -9.22
N VAL A 224 -11.61 8.45 -10.45
CA VAL A 224 -12.43 7.27 -10.76
C VAL A 224 -11.63 6.00 -10.44
N ILE A 225 -12.29 5.04 -9.80
CA ILE A 225 -11.74 3.71 -9.54
C ILE A 225 -11.86 2.87 -10.82
N ARG A 226 -10.73 2.32 -11.27
CA ARG A 226 -10.66 1.42 -12.42
C ARG A 226 -10.95 -0.01 -11.98
N MET A 227 -12.22 -0.39 -11.96
CA MET A 227 -12.64 -1.74 -11.55
C MET A 227 -12.62 -2.78 -12.67
N GLY A 228 -12.11 -2.43 -13.86
CA GLY A 228 -12.12 -3.30 -15.05
C GLY A 228 -11.35 -4.61 -14.89
N MET A 229 -10.36 -4.64 -14.00
CA MET A 229 -9.56 -5.83 -13.69
C MET A 229 -10.33 -6.98 -13.06
N ASP A 230 -11.38 -6.69 -12.30
CA ASP A 230 -12.19 -7.70 -11.65
C ASP A 230 -13.59 -7.70 -12.26
N PRO A 231 -13.93 -8.69 -13.10
CA PRO A 231 -15.23 -8.75 -13.76
C PRO A 231 -16.40 -8.72 -12.78
N MET A 232 -16.21 -9.21 -11.54
CA MET A 232 -17.23 -9.12 -10.50
C MET A 232 -17.35 -7.68 -9.99
N CYS A 233 -16.25 -6.98 -9.73
CA CYS A 233 -16.30 -5.56 -9.35
C CYS A 233 -16.93 -4.69 -10.44
N ALA A 234 -16.55 -4.91 -11.70
CA ALA A 234 -17.14 -4.22 -12.85
C ALA A 234 -18.65 -4.49 -12.95
N LYS A 235 -19.09 -5.74 -12.72
CA LYS A 235 -20.50 -6.13 -12.71
C LYS A 235 -21.26 -5.51 -11.54
N LEU A 236 -20.72 -5.55 -10.32
CA LEU A 236 -21.33 -4.97 -9.11
C LEU A 236 -21.50 -3.44 -9.21
N ASN A 237 -20.63 -2.80 -9.99
CA ASN A 237 -20.65 -1.36 -10.24
C ASN A 237 -21.09 -0.99 -11.65
N ALA A 238 -21.79 -1.89 -12.36
CA ALA A 238 -22.25 -1.64 -13.71
C ALA A 238 -23.12 -0.38 -13.80
N GLY A 239 -22.81 0.51 -14.74
CA GLY A 239 -23.51 1.78 -14.92
C GLY A 239 -23.17 2.86 -13.89
N LYS A 240 -22.28 2.57 -12.93
CA LYS A 240 -21.77 3.53 -11.94
C LYS A 240 -20.37 4.00 -12.34
N ARG A 241 -19.96 5.14 -11.78
CA ARG A 241 -18.58 5.63 -11.81
C ARG A 241 -18.07 5.74 -10.38
N PRO A 242 -17.62 4.62 -9.77
CA PRO A 242 -17.11 4.66 -8.41
C PRO A 242 -15.84 5.52 -8.37
N VAL A 243 -15.66 6.26 -7.28
CA VAL A 243 -14.53 7.16 -7.08
C VAL A 243 -13.83 6.83 -5.77
N GLN A 244 -12.58 7.25 -5.61
CA GLN A 244 -11.81 6.99 -4.40
C GLN A 244 -12.35 7.69 -3.14
N GLU A 245 -13.42 8.50 -3.20
CA GLU A 245 -14.04 9.19 -2.05
C GLU A 245 -13.07 9.87 -1.06
N ILE A 246 -11.89 10.31 -1.53
CA ILE A 246 -10.82 10.93 -0.73
C ILE A 246 -11.30 12.25 -0.09
N VAL A 247 -12.12 13.00 -0.83
CA VAL A 247 -12.79 14.21 -0.35
C VAL A 247 -14.28 14.03 -0.58
N ALA A 248 -14.97 13.55 0.45
CA ALA A 248 -16.43 13.39 0.46
C ALA A 248 -17.08 14.70 0.92
N ALA A 249 -17.08 15.71 0.05
CA ALA A 249 -17.65 17.02 0.32
C ALA A 249 -18.94 17.27 -0.47
N THR A 250 -19.89 17.97 0.15
CA THR A 250 -21.10 18.48 -0.53
C THR A 250 -20.84 19.85 -1.15
N ALA A 251 -21.80 20.36 -1.94
CA ALA A 251 -21.63 21.58 -2.72
C ALA A 251 -21.38 22.85 -1.89
N ASP A 252 -21.80 22.89 -0.62
CA ASP A 252 -21.54 24.01 0.29
C ASP A 252 -20.21 23.87 1.07
N GLY A 253 -19.42 22.86 0.70
CA GLY A 253 -18.13 22.52 1.29
C GLY A 253 -18.21 21.64 2.54
N SER A 254 -19.40 21.20 2.98
CA SER A 254 -19.52 20.31 4.15
C SER A 254 -18.81 18.98 3.91
N LEU A 255 -17.96 18.57 4.86
CA LEU A 255 -16.98 17.50 4.68
C LEU A 255 -17.24 16.30 5.60
N ALA A 256 -17.51 15.14 5.00
CA ALA A 256 -17.65 13.86 5.69
C ALA A 256 -16.29 13.22 5.97
N ASN A 257 -16.30 12.10 6.73
CA ASN A 257 -15.12 11.27 6.98
C ASN A 257 -13.98 11.99 7.74
N VAL A 258 -14.32 12.98 8.58
CA VAL A 258 -13.36 13.65 9.45
C VAL A 258 -13.44 13.04 10.83
N PHE A 259 -12.35 12.42 11.29
CA PHE A 259 -12.27 11.86 12.64
C PHE A 259 -11.95 12.97 13.64
N VAL A 260 -12.88 13.23 14.57
CA VAL A 260 -12.76 14.27 15.59
C VAL A 260 -12.62 13.62 16.95
N SER A 261 -11.57 13.93 17.70
CA SER A 261 -11.32 13.37 19.04
C SER A 261 -10.74 14.40 20.00
N LEU A 262 -11.04 14.26 21.29
CA LEU A 262 -10.33 15.02 22.31
C LEU A 262 -8.94 14.45 22.57
N GLU A 263 -7.98 15.33 22.86
CA GLU A 263 -6.67 14.93 23.37
C GLU A 263 -6.66 14.89 24.89
N GLY A 264 -5.92 13.94 25.44
CA GLY A 264 -5.61 13.85 26.87
C GLY A 264 -5.99 12.53 27.51
N SER A 265 -5.85 12.49 28.83
CA SER A 265 -6.20 11.33 29.65
C SER A 265 -7.54 11.55 30.31
N PHE A 266 -8.40 10.55 30.22
CA PHE A 266 -9.74 10.58 30.79
C PHE A 266 -9.92 9.41 31.76
N PRO A 267 -10.86 9.51 32.72
CA PRO A 267 -11.23 8.38 33.56
C PRO A 267 -11.62 7.17 32.71
N ALA A 268 -11.28 5.98 33.22
CA ALA A 268 -11.71 4.74 32.60
C ALA A 268 -13.24 4.71 32.49
N SER A 269 -13.72 4.26 31.34
CA SER A 269 -15.15 4.12 31.06
C SER A 269 -15.38 2.80 30.32
N PRO A 270 -16.54 2.14 30.53
CA PRO A 270 -16.82 0.85 29.90
C PRO A 270 -16.61 0.89 28.40
N VAL A 271 -15.85 -0.08 27.88
CA VAL A 271 -15.67 -0.25 26.43
C VAL A 271 -16.97 -0.82 25.86
N PRO A 272 -17.53 -0.25 24.78
CA PRO A 272 -18.74 -0.78 24.17
C PRO A 272 -18.54 -2.23 23.72
N THR A 273 -19.54 -3.08 23.96
CA THR A 273 -19.56 -4.47 23.48
C THR A 273 -20.00 -4.57 22.03
N GLU A 274 -20.71 -3.57 21.53
CA GLU A 274 -21.14 -3.49 20.13
C GLU A 274 -19.91 -3.38 19.21
N PRO A 275 -19.73 -4.29 18.24
CA PRO A 275 -18.60 -4.21 17.32
C PRO A 275 -18.69 -3.01 16.38
N VAL A 276 -17.56 -2.33 16.16
CA VAL A 276 -17.44 -1.35 15.06
C VAL A 276 -17.30 -2.12 13.75
N THR A 277 -18.11 -1.81 12.75
CA THR A 277 -18.15 -2.57 11.49
C THR A 277 -17.48 -1.82 10.36
N ILE A 278 -16.59 -2.51 9.65
CA ILE A 278 -16.17 -2.19 8.29
C ILE A 278 -16.71 -3.30 7.39
N ASP A 279 -17.31 -2.95 6.27
CA ASP A 279 -17.88 -3.90 5.31
C ASP A 279 -17.18 -3.73 3.96
N GLN A 280 -16.99 -4.84 3.26
CA GLN A 280 -16.49 -4.89 1.88
C GLN A 280 -17.71 -5.04 0.99
N ARG A 281 -18.08 -3.93 0.34
CA ARG A 281 -19.30 -3.86 -0.44
C ARG A 281 -19.08 -3.06 -1.71
N ALA A 282 -19.52 -3.62 -2.83
CA ALA A 282 -19.26 -3.12 -4.17
C ALA A 282 -17.77 -2.86 -4.44
N CYS A 283 -16.91 -3.75 -3.93
CA CYS A 283 -15.45 -3.66 -3.98
C CYS A 283 -14.90 -2.40 -3.33
N MET A 284 -15.48 -1.96 -2.21
CA MET A 284 -15.02 -0.81 -1.43
C MET A 284 -15.14 -1.12 0.06
N TYR A 285 -14.26 -0.54 0.87
CA TYR A 285 -14.46 -0.52 2.32
C TYR A 285 -15.44 0.57 2.71
N VAL A 286 -16.47 0.19 3.46
CA VAL A 286 -17.48 1.10 3.96
C VAL A 286 -17.76 0.87 5.45
N PRO A 287 -17.85 1.92 6.28
CA PRO A 287 -17.54 3.31 5.93
C PRO A 287 -16.02 3.54 5.82
N ARG A 288 -15.62 4.63 5.16
CA ARG A 288 -14.21 4.97 4.90
C ARG A 288 -13.44 5.34 6.17
N VAL A 289 -14.10 5.95 7.15
CA VAL A 289 -13.52 6.31 8.44
C VAL A 289 -14.45 5.86 9.56
N VAL A 290 -13.88 5.16 10.55
CA VAL A 290 -14.57 4.77 11.78
C VAL A 290 -13.73 5.13 13.00
N GLY A 291 -14.38 5.34 14.13
CA GLY A 291 -13.73 5.39 15.43
C GLY A 291 -14.01 4.12 16.22
N ALA A 292 -13.03 3.68 17.00
CA ALA A 292 -13.16 2.52 17.86
C ALA A 292 -12.33 2.69 19.14
N ARG A 293 -12.75 2.01 20.22
CA ARG A 293 -12.01 2.05 21.47
C ARG A 293 -10.98 0.94 21.57
N VAL A 294 -9.88 1.21 22.28
CA VAL A 294 -8.97 0.14 22.74
C VAL A 294 -9.78 -0.89 23.52
N GLY A 295 -9.59 -2.17 23.18
CA GLY A 295 -10.35 -3.31 23.68
C GLY A 295 -11.69 -3.55 22.99
N GLN A 296 -12.18 -2.61 22.16
CA GLN A 296 -13.42 -2.80 21.40
C GLN A 296 -13.16 -3.73 20.23
N THR A 297 -14.16 -4.53 19.88
CA THR A 297 -14.11 -5.37 18.69
C THR A 297 -14.37 -4.51 17.45
N VAL A 298 -13.46 -4.56 16.50
CA VAL A 298 -13.70 -4.17 15.10
C VAL A 298 -14.03 -5.45 14.34
N GLN A 299 -15.16 -5.45 13.63
CA GLN A 299 -15.53 -6.53 12.74
C GLN A 299 -15.39 -6.08 11.28
N VAL A 300 -14.77 -6.93 10.47
CA VAL A 300 -14.67 -6.73 9.02
C VAL A 300 -15.52 -7.80 8.33
N ARG A 301 -16.54 -7.36 7.61
CA ARG A 301 -17.47 -8.21 6.86
C ARG A 301 -17.12 -8.17 5.38
N ASN A 302 -17.18 -9.30 4.69
CA ASN A 302 -17.25 -9.33 3.23
C ASN A 302 -18.70 -9.53 2.79
N SER A 303 -19.28 -8.55 2.11
CA SER A 303 -20.61 -8.63 1.52
C SER A 303 -20.58 -8.87 0.01
N ASP A 304 -19.40 -8.86 -0.61
CA ASP A 304 -19.22 -9.09 -2.02
C ASP A 304 -18.93 -10.57 -2.33
N GLU A 305 -19.46 -11.09 -3.45
CA GLU A 305 -19.20 -12.46 -3.92
C GLU A 305 -17.83 -12.60 -4.63
N LEU A 306 -16.79 -12.02 -4.04
CA LEU A 306 -15.42 -12.19 -4.51
C LEU A 306 -14.43 -12.11 -3.36
N LEU A 307 -13.18 -12.51 -3.66
CA LEU A 307 -12.10 -12.44 -2.71
C LEU A 307 -11.68 -10.98 -2.51
N HIS A 308 -11.58 -10.62 -1.25
CA HIS A 308 -10.84 -9.44 -0.82
C HIS A 308 -9.79 -9.83 0.21
N ASN A 309 -8.86 -8.93 0.43
CA ASN A 309 -7.85 -8.99 1.47
C ASN A 309 -8.07 -7.84 2.43
N VAL A 310 -7.84 -8.05 3.73
CA VAL A 310 -7.96 -7.02 4.77
C VAL A 310 -6.64 -6.88 5.52
N HIS A 311 -5.96 -5.77 5.27
CA HIS A 311 -4.62 -5.49 5.78
C HIS A 311 -4.61 -4.22 6.64
N GLY A 312 -4.49 -4.39 7.95
CA GLY A 312 -4.28 -3.31 8.91
C GLY A 312 -2.81 -2.94 9.03
N LEU A 313 -2.44 -1.77 8.55
CA LEU A 313 -1.08 -1.22 8.58
C LEU A 313 -0.89 -0.42 9.88
N SER A 314 -0.34 -1.08 10.90
CA SER A 314 -0.16 -0.49 12.22
C SER A 314 1.31 -0.21 12.53
N ALA A 315 1.57 0.95 13.14
CA ALA A 315 2.84 1.25 13.81
C ALA A 315 2.80 0.87 15.31
N GLN A 316 1.62 0.58 15.86
CA GLN A 316 1.35 0.49 17.29
C GLN A 316 0.93 -0.91 17.76
N ALA A 317 1.14 -1.94 16.94
CA ALA A 317 0.77 -3.35 17.21
C ALA A 317 -0.73 -3.69 17.11
N ASN A 318 -1.48 -2.93 16.31
CA ASN A 318 -2.81 -3.28 15.81
C ASN A 318 -2.76 -3.91 14.40
N ASP A 319 -1.60 -4.41 13.96
CA ASP A 319 -1.43 -4.98 12.62
C ASP A 319 -2.17 -6.32 12.46
N PHE A 320 -2.70 -6.54 11.27
CA PHE A 320 -3.34 -7.79 10.85
C PHE A 320 -3.35 -7.86 9.32
N ASN A 321 -3.38 -9.08 8.77
CA ASN A 321 -3.58 -9.29 7.34
C ASN A 321 -4.33 -10.62 7.14
N PHE A 322 -5.49 -10.63 6.49
CA PHE A 322 -6.22 -11.87 6.20
C PHE A 322 -7.08 -11.76 4.95
N SER A 323 -7.30 -12.89 4.28
CA SER A 323 -8.16 -12.98 3.09
C SER A 323 -9.60 -13.33 3.48
N GLN A 324 -10.57 -12.68 2.82
CA GLN A 324 -12.00 -13.01 2.88
C GLN A 324 -12.48 -13.44 1.49
N PRO A 325 -12.41 -14.74 1.14
CA PRO A 325 -12.59 -15.21 -0.24
C PRO A 325 -14.01 -15.11 -0.81
N LYS A 326 -15.03 -14.86 0.01
CA LYS A 326 -16.44 -14.79 -0.43
C LYS A 326 -17.32 -14.02 0.55
N ALA A 327 -18.52 -13.68 0.08
CA ALA A 327 -19.57 -13.06 0.87
C ALA A 327 -19.93 -13.86 2.14
N GLY A 328 -20.33 -13.13 3.18
CA GLY A 328 -20.80 -13.66 4.46
C GLY A 328 -19.71 -13.93 5.49
N ILE A 329 -18.42 -13.84 5.11
CA ILE A 329 -17.31 -13.96 6.05
C ILE A 329 -17.26 -12.72 6.94
N VAL A 330 -17.16 -12.92 8.25
CA VAL A 330 -16.97 -11.87 9.24
C VAL A 330 -15.75 -12.22 10.07
N GLN A 331 -14.76 -11.33 10.08
CA GLN A 331 -13.59 -11.43 10.94
C GLN A 331 -13.73 -10.43 12.08
N GLN A 332 -13.45 -10.87 13.31
CA GLN A 332 -13.43 -10.00 14.49
C GLN A 332 -11.99 -9.77 14.94
N LEU A 333 -11.68 -8.53 15.28
CA LEU A 333 -10.36 -8.05 15.67
C LEU A 333 -10.51 -7.22 16.93
N GLN A 334 -9.63 -7.42 17.91
CA GLN A 334 -9.56 -6.54 19.08
C GLN A 334 -8.42 -5.56 18.93
N LEU A 335 -8.74 -4.28 19.12
CA LEU A 335 -7.76 -3.19 19.10
C LEU A 335 -7.02 -3.16 20.43
N LYS A 336 -5.69 -3.11 20.39
CA LYS A 336 -4.84 -3.30 21.57
C LYS A 336 -4.27 -1.99 22.09
N THR A 337 -4.00 -1.05 21.21
CA THR A 337 -3.26 0.19 21.52
C THR A 337 -3.89 1.40 20.83
N PRO A 338 -3.82 2.59 21.42
CA PRO A 338 -4.25 3.82 20.76
C PRO A 338 -3.43 4.09 19.48
N GLU A 339 -4.13 4.46 18.40
CA GLU A 339 -3.56 4.70 17.07
C GLU A 339 -4.52 5.53 16.22
N ILE A 340 -4.13 6.77 15.90
CA ILE A 340 -4.86 7.68 15.01
C ILE A 340 -3.94 7.96 13.81
N MET A 341 -4.13 7.33 12.65
CA MET A 341 -5.17 6.38 12.25
C MET A 341 -4.56 5.04 11.85
N LEU A 342 -5.20 3.93 12.24
CA LEU A 342 -4.90 2.62 11.70
C LEU A 342 -5.46 2.53 10.26
N ARG A 343 -4.58 2.46 9.27
CA ARG A 343 -4.95 2.36 7.86
C ARG A 343 -5.26 0.91 7.51
N VAL A 344 -6.41 0.67 6.88
CA VAL A 344 -6.87 -0.65 6.44
C VAL A 344 -6.95 -0.67 4.91
N THR A 345 -6.23 -1.58 4.27
CA THR A 345 -6.15 -1.71 2.80
C THR A 345 -6.56 -3.10 2.32
N CYS A 346 -6.83 -3.22 1.03
CA CYS A 346 -6.90 -4.51 0.34
C CYS A 346 -5.70 -4.63 -0.59
N ASP A 347 -4.88 -5.65 -0.38
CA ASP A 347 -3.68 -5.88 -1.20
C ASP A 347 -4.05 -6.28 -2.65
N VAL A 348 -5.27 -6.81 -2.86
CA VAL A 348 -5.79 -7.20 -4.19
C VAL A 348 -6.43 -6.02 -4.93
N HIS A 349 -7.26 -5.24 -4.23
CA HIS A 349 -7.98 -4.11 -4.79
C HIS A 349 -7.47 -2.84 -4.12
N ARG A 350 -6.35 -2.30 -4.62
CA ARG A 350 -5.60 -1.22 -3.94
C ARG A 350 -6.38 0.08 -3.72
N TRP A 351 -7.53 0.23 -4.36
CA TRP A 351 -8.47 1.33 -4.12
C TRP A 351 -9.29 1.18 -2.83
N MET A 352 -9.39 -0.03 -2.27
CA MET A 352 -10.11 -0.25 -1.02
C MET A 352 -9.24 0.24 0.13
N THR A 353 -9.57 1.42 0.66
CA THR A 353 -8.93 1.99 1.84
C THR A 353 -9.98 2.43 2.85
N ALA A 354 -9.77 2.09 4.11
CA ALA A 354 -10.49 2.63 5.25
C ALA A 354 -9.52 3.00 6.38
N PHE A 355 -10.00 3.76 7.35
CA PHE A 355 -9.22 4.21 8.49
C PHE A 355 -9.98 3.99 9.80
N VAL A 356 -9.28 3.48 10.81
CA VAL A 356 -9.79 3.28 12.16
C VAL A 356 -9.07 4.22 13.12
N GLY A 357 -9.80 5.15 13.72
CA GLY A 357 -9.31 6.00 14.81
C GLY A 357 -9.42 5.24 16.12
N VAL A 358 -8.30 4.71 16.61
CA VAL A 358 -8.26 3.90 17.83
C VAL A 358 -7.91 4.78 19.03
N VAL A 359 -8.87 4.96 19.95
CA VAL A 359 -8.70 5.80 21.14
C VAL A 359 -9.06 5.06 22.42
N ASN A 360 -8.55 5.49 23.57
CA ASN A 360 -8.83 4.83 24.86
C ASN A 360 -10.05 5.42 25.60
N HIS A 361 -10.63 6.52 25.11
CA HIS A 361 -11.77 7.23 25.71
C HIS A 361 -12.97 7.30 24.75
N PRO A 362 -14.19 7.62 25.23
CA PRO A 362 -15.39 7.69 24.38
C PRO A 362 -15.56 9.04 23.67
N TYR A 363 -14.72 10.03 23.97
CA TYR A 363 -14.89 11.40 23.47
C TYR A 363 -14.33 11.60 22.05
N PHE A 364 -14.98 10.99 21.08
CA PHE A 364 -14.68 11.12 19.65
C PHE A 364 -15.95 10.99 18.80
N ALA A 365 -15.87 11.42 17.54
CA ALA A 365 -16.91 11.27 16.54
C ALA A 365 -16.28 11.23 15.14
N THR A 366 -17.04 10.84 14.12
CA THR A 366 -16.69 11.01 12.72
C THR A 366 -17.76 11.88 12.06
N SER A 367 -17.36 12.87 11.27
CA SER A 367 -18.33 13.74 10.59
C SER A 367 -19.17 12.97 9.58
N ASP A 368 -20.46 13.29 9.55
CA ASP A 368 -21.41 12.71 8.61
C ASP A 368 -21.37 13.38 7.23
N VAL A 369 -22.25 12.95 6.33
CA VAL A 369 -22.37 13.52 4.97
C VAL A 369 -22.76 15.00 4.94
N ALA A 370 -23.34 15.52 6.02
CA ALA A 370 -23.64 16.93 6.19
C ALA A 370 -22.50 17.69 6.87
N GLY A 371 -21.34 17.05 7.06
CA GLY A 371 -20.18 17.60 7.74
C GLY A 371 -20.37 17.80 9.24
N THR A 372 -21.43 17.26 9.85
CA THR A 372 -21.73 17.49 11.26
C THR A 372 -21.17 16.38 12.14
N TYR A 373 -20.79 16.74 13.36
CA TYR A 373 -20.37 15.77 14.39
C TYR A 373 -20.89 16.19 15.76
N THR A 374 -21.04 15.21 16.66
CA THR A 374 -21.43 15.43 18.06
C THR A 374 -20.65 14.48 18.96
N ILE A 375 -20.06 15.02 20.03
CA ILE A 375 -19.40 14.27 21.10
C ILE A 375 -20.16 14.57 22.40
N ASP A 376 -20.87 13.57 22.92
CA ASP A 376 -21.70 13.72 24.11
C ASP A 376 -20.96 13.32 25.40
N ASN A 377 -21.55 13.72 26.53
CA ASN A 377 -21.13 13.36 27.88
C ASN A 377 -19.67 13.70 28.22
N VAL A 378 -19.13 14.76 27.61
CA VAL A 378 -17.77 15.23 27.87
C VAL A 378 -17.71 15.86 29.28
N PRO A 379 -16.76 15.47 30.15
CA PRO A 379 -16.62 16.08 31.46
C PRO A 379 -16.40 17.60 31.35
N GLU A 380 -16.80 18.34 32.37
CA GLU A 380 -16.49 19.78 32.41
C GLU A 380 -14.97 19.98 32.43
N GLY A 381 -14.48 20.90 31.60
CA GLY A 381 -13.05 21.11 31.45
C GLY A 381 -12.70 21.97 30.25
N THR A 382 -11.39 22.16 30.05
CA THR A 382 -10.85 22.74 28.83
C THR A 382 -9.96 21.70 28.17
N TYR A 383 -10.25 21.39 26.92
CA TYR A 383 -9.60 20.32 26.15
C TYR A 383 -9.01 20.88 24.86
N THR A 384 -8.01 20.17 24.34
CA THR A 384 -7.67 20.26 22.92
C THR A 384 -8.54 19.25 22.17
N ILE A 385 -9.19 19.70 21.11
CA ILE A 385 -9.96 18.88 20.19
C ILE A 385 -9.23 18.85 18.85
N GLN A 386 -9.06 17.64 18.31
CA GLN A 386 -8.33 17.36 17.09
C GLN A 386 -9.31 16.88 16.01
N ALA A 387 -9.14 17.34 14.78
CA ALA A 387 -9.83 16.84 13.60
C ALA A 387 -8.80 16.33 12.58
N TRP A 388 -8.91 15.06 12.20
CA TRP A 388 -8.07 14.40 11.19
C TRP A 388 -8.87 14.12 9.91
N HIS A 389 -8.29 14.42 8.76
CA HIS A 389 -8.79 14.04 7.44
C HIS A 389 -7.66 13.47 6.59
N GLU A 390 -7.92 12.41 5.82
CA GLU A 390 -6.88 11.67 5.09
C GLU A 390 -6.04 12.55 4.13
N ARG A 391 -6.67 13.52 3.45
CA ARG A 391 -5.98 14.43 2.51
C ARG A 391 -5.40 15.66 3.19
N TYR A 392 -6.06 16.18 4.22
CA TYR A 392 -5.76 17.50 4.78
C TYR A 392 -5.00 17.43 6.11
N GLY A 393 -4.78 16.22 6.62
CA GLY A 393 -4.05 15.98 7.86
C GLY A 393 -4.84 16.43 9.09
N VAL A 394 -4.10 16.89 10.08
CA VAL A 394 -4.61 17.19 11.43
C VAL A 394 -4.73 18.69 11.65
N THR A 395 -5.84 19.12 12.23
CA THR A 395 -6.02 20.45 12.80
C THR A 395 -6.51 20.36 14.25
N THR A 396 -6.16 21.33 15.09
CA THR A 396 -6.49 21.33 16.52
C THR A 396 -7.07 22.66 16.97
N GLN A 397 -7.97 22.62 17.95
CA GLN A 397 -8.55 23.81 18.60
C GLN A 397 -8.70 23.58 20.10
N LYS A 398 -8.83 24.67 20.88
CA LYS A 398 -9.19 24.59 22.29
C LYS A 398 -10.70 24.72 22.45
N VAL A 399 -11.29 23.91 23.32
CA VAL A 399 -12.72 23.95 23.65
C VAL A 399 -12.91 23.90 25.15
N ARG A 400 -13.77 24.79 25.67
CA ARG A 400 -14.24 24.74 27.06
C ARG A 400 -15.61 24.06 27.07
N VAL A 401 -15.76 23.01 27.86
CA VAL A 401 -17.01 22.28 28.08
C VAL A 401 -17.52 22.61 29.46
N THR A 402 -18.79 22.96 29.58
CA THR A 402 -19.49 23.17 30.86
C THR A 402 -20.45 22.01 31.13
N ALA A 403 -20.70 21.71 32.40
CA ALA A 403 -21.60 20.62 32.78
C ALA A 403 -23.02 20.84 32.21
N GLY A 404 -23.53 19.85 31.48
CA GLY A 404 -24.83 19.91 30.79
C GLY A 404 -24.95 20.96 29.68
N GLY A 405 -23.87 21.71 29.37
CA GLY A 405 -23.84 22.70 28.30
C GLY A 405 -23.51 22.10 26.94
N THR A 406 -23.68 22.87 25.88
CA THR A 406 -23.20 22.53 24.53
C THR A 406 -22.15 23.56 24.10
N SER A 407 -21.00 23.09 23.67
CA SER A 407 -19.93 23.89 23.08
C SER A 407 -19.86 23.64 21.58
N THR A 408 -19.74 24.71 20.79
CA THR A 408 -19.61 24.59 19.32
C THR A 408 -18.16 24.73 18.91
N VAL A 409 -17.66 23.81 18.08
CA VAL A 409 -16.32 23.88 17.48
C VAL A 409 -16.40 23.50 16.01
N ASP A 410 -16.27 24.50 15.14
CA ASP A 410 -16.26 24.28 13.69
C ASP A 410 -14.84 24.15 13.16
N PHE A 411 -14.63 23.23 12.22
CA PHE A 411 -13.35 23.04 11.54
C PHE A 411 -13.46 23.45 10.07
N ALA A 412 -12.38 24.01 9.56
CA ALA A 412 -12.24 24.32 8.14
C ALA A 412 -10.84 23.95 7.65
N TYR A 413 -10.78 23.25 6.53
CA TYR A 413 -9.54 22.95 5.79
C TYR A 413 -9.34 23.90 4.63
#